data_AF-A0AAW5EDW5-F1
#
_entry.id   AF-A0AAW5EDW5-F1
#
_cell.length_a   1.000
_cell.length_b   1.000
_cell.length_c   1.000
_cell.angle_alpha   90.00
_cell.angle_beta   90.00
_cell.angle_gamma   90.00
#
_symmetry.space_group_name_H-M   'P 1'
#
loop_
_entity.id
_entity.type
_entity.pdbx_description
1 polymer ?
#
loop_
_entity_poly.entity_id
_entity_poly.type
_entity_poly.pdbx_seq_one_letter_code
_entity_poly.pdbx_strand_id
1 'polypeptide(L)'
;PRALNDVDFAVINSNYALSANLNPAQDGVFIEDKESPYANILVVKTGNENDPKIQALAKALQSEKVKQFIIEKYKGSILPAF
;
A
#
# COMPACT_ATOMS: atom_id res chain seq x y z
N PRO A 1 -7.29 -3.51 14.12
CA PRO A 1 -8.66 -4.09 13.98
C PRO A 1 -9.22 -4.51 15.34
N ARG A 2 -10.24 -3.81 15.85
CA ARG A 2 -10.73 -4.01 17.22
C ARG A 2 -11.44 -5.36 17.45
N ALA A 3 -12.06 -5.91 16.42
CA ALA A 3 -12.82 -7.16 16.49
C ALA A 3 -11.98 -8.42 16.18
N LEU A 4 -10.66 -8.30 15.96
CA LEU A 4 -9.83 -9.46 15.56
C LEU A 4 -9.85 -10.59 16.61
N ASN A 5 -9.95 -10.25 17.89
CA ASN A 5 -9.98 -11.24 18.98
C ASN A 5 -11.34 -11.91 19.16
N ASP A 6 -12.39 -11.44 18.47
CA ASP A 6 -13.76 -11.90 18.63
C ASP A 6 -14.20 -12.83 17.47
N VAL A 7 -13.29 -13.14 16.54
CA VAL A 7 -13.55 -13.94 15.33
C VAL A 7 -12.41 -14.92 15.06
N ASP A 8 -12.71 -16.03 14.38
CA ASP A 8 -11.69 -17.01 14.00
C ASP A 8 -10.76 -16.49 12.89
N PHE A 9 -11.30 -15.69 11.96
CA PHE A 9 -10.57 -15.06 10.86
C PHE A 9 -11.11 -13.67 10.55
N ALA A 10 -10.22 -12.77 10.12
CA ALA A 10 -10.59 -11.45 9.62
C ALA A 10 -9.81 -11.11 8.35
N VAL A 11 -10.51 -10.54 7.36
CA VAL A 11 -9.88 -9.92 6.19
C VAL A 11 -9.62 -8.45 6.50
N ILE A 12 -8.36 -8.05 6.53
CA ILE A 12 -7.93 -6.73 6.99
C ILE A 12 -7.08 -6.08 5.90
N ASN A 13 -7.39 -4.84 5.52
CA ASN A 13 -6.53 -4.09 4.61
C ASN A 13 -5.15 -3.80 5.25
N SER A 14 -4.08 -3.93 4.46
CA SER A 14 -2.69 -3.80 4.92
C SER A 14 -2.41 -2.52 5.69
N ASN A 15 -3.03 -1.38 5.34
CA ASN A 15 -2.83 -0.12 6.08
C ASN A 15 -3.30 -0.21 7.54
N TYR A 16 -4.41 -0.89 7.81
CA TYR A 16 -4.97 -1.09 9.14
C TYR A 16 -4.25 -2.20 9.91
N ALA A 17 -3.76 -3.22 9.21
CA ALA A 17 -2.92 -4.26 9.80
C ALA A 17 -1.62 -3.66 10.35
N LEU A 18 -0.91 -2.89 9.52
CA LEU A 18 0.34 -2.21 9.92
C LEU A 18 0.13 -1.25 11.08
N SER A 19 -0.97 -0.48 11.07
CA SER A 19 -1.30 0.44 12.17
C SER A 19 -1.63 -0.27 13.49
N ALA A 20 -1.97 -1.56 13.42
CA ALA A 20 -2.20 -2.42 14.58
C ALA A 20 -0.97 -3.28 14.93
N ASN A 21 0.21 -2.96 14.38
CA ASN A 21 1.45 -3.71 14.54
C ASN A 21 1.39 -5.16 14.04
N LEU A 22 0.51 -5.45 13.07
CA LEU A 22 0.47 -6.72 12.34
C LEU A 22 1.26 -6.58 11.03
N ASN A 23 2.07 -7.58 10.72
CA ASN A 23 2.80 -7.70 9.46
C ASN A 23 2.06 -8.70 8.54
N PRO A 24 1.36 -8.23 7.49
CA PRO A 24 0.62 -9.11 6.58
C PRO A 24 1.42 -10.30 6.02
N ALA A 25 2.72 -10.11 5.75
CA ALA A 25 3.57 -11.14 5.17
C ALA A 25 4.05 -12.20 6.18
N GLN A 26 3.93 -11.93 7.48
CA GLN A 26 4.37 -12.84 8.56
C GLN A 26 3.20 -13.38 9.38
N ASP A 27 2.23 -12.53 9.70
CA ASP A 27 1.10 -12.84 10.57
C ASP A 27 -0.14 -13.28 9.78
N GLY A 28 -0.17 -13.04 8.47
CA GLY A 28 -1.27 -13.43 7.59
C GLY A 28 -1.28 -14.93 7.33
N VAL A 29 -2.42 -15.58 7.59
CA VAL A 29 -2.64 -17.00 7.23
C VAL A 29 -2.80 -17.18 5.71
N PHE A 30 -3.25 -16.11 5.04
CA PHE A 30 -3.35 -16.02 3.59
C PHE A 30 -3.08 -14.57 3.16
N ILE A 31 -2.38 -14.40 2.03
CA ILE A 31 -2.13 -13.10 1.42
C ILE A 31 -2.53 -13.16 -0.05
N GLU A 32 -3.09 -12.07 -0.56
CA GLU A 32 -3.42 -11.95 -1.97
C GLU A 32 -2.16 -11.95 -2.84
N ASP A 33 -2.26 -12.50 -4.06
CA ASP A 33 -1.17 -12.44 -5.03
C ASP A 33 -0.81 -10.98 -5.39
N LYS A 34 0.46 -10.75 -5.72
CA LYS A 34 0.94 -9.44 -6.18
C LYS A 34 0.24 -9.00 -7.49
N GLU A 35 -0.19 -9.94 -8.32
CA GLU A 35 -0.96 -9.70 -9.54
C GLU A 35 -2.44 -9.52 -9.18
N SER A 36 -2.79 -8.31 -8.73
CA SER A 36 -4.15 -7.96 -8.33
C SER A 36 -4.61 -6.61 -8.92
N PRO A 37 -5.93 -6.37 -9.01
CA PRO A 37 -6.47 -5.10 -9.52
C PRO A 37 -6.41 -3.96 -8.50
N TYR A 38 -5.70 -4.12 -7.38
CA TYR A 38 -5.80 -3.23 -6.20
C TYR A 38 -4.58 -2.32 -6.00
N ALA A 39 -3.87 -1.99 -7.08
CA ALA A 39 -2.83 -0.96 -7.03
C ALA A 39 -3.42 0.36 -6.52
N ASN A 40 -2.80 0.95 -5.51
CA ASN A 40 -3.20 2.27 -5.02
C ASN A 40 -2.77 3.35 -6.04
N ILE A 41 -3.62 4.34 -6.27
CA ILE A 41 -3.42 5.36 -7.31
C ILE A 41 -3.41 6.77 -6.73
N LEU A 42 -2.64 7.66 -7.38
CA LEU A 42 -2.74 9.10 -7.17
C LEU A 42 -3.96 9.62 -7.94
N VAL A 43 -4.92 10.21 -7.23
CA VAL A 43 -6.14 10.77 -7.84
C VAL A 43 -6.14 12.29 -7.66
N VAL A 44 -6.53 13.00 -8.72
CA VAL A 44 -6.71 14.46 -8.71
C VAL A 44 -8.08 14.83 -9.27
N LYS A 45 -8.53 16.05 -8.97
CA LYS A 45 -9.74 16.60 -9.59
C LYS A 45 -9.52 16.76 -11.10
N THR A 46 -10.54 16.46 -11.90
CA THR A 46 -10.52 16.63 -13.36
C THR A 46 -10.07 18.03 -13.75
N GLY A 47 -9.15 18.11 -14.71
CA GLY A 47 -8.52 19.34 -15.20
C GLY A 47 -7.18 19.66 -14.53
N ASN A 48 -6.84 18.98 -13.43
CA ASN A 48 -5.57 19.19 -12.73
C ASN A 48 -4.50 18.15 -13.07
N GLU A 49 -4.80 17.14 -13.90
CA GLU A 49 -3.87 16.07 -14.25
C GLU A 49 -2.54 16.58 -14.82
N ASN A 50 -2.57 17.73 -15.51
CA ASN A 50 -1.40 18.33 -16.14
C ASN A 50 -0.79 19.49 -15.33
N ASP A 51 -1.28 19.77 -14.12
CA ASP A 51 -0.67 20.79 -13.25
C ASP A 51 0.80 20.40 -12.97
N PRO A 52 1.78 21.30 -13.18
CA PRO A 52 3.19 21.00 -12.98
C PRO A 52 3.53 20.44 -11.59
N LYS A 53 2.80 20.85 -10.55
CA LYS A 53 2.98 20.35 -9.18
C LYS A 53 2.50 18.90 -9.05
N ILE A 54 1.40 18.56 -9.70
CA ILE A 54 0.87 17.18 -9.74
C ILE A 54 1.83 16.27 -10.51
N GLN A 55 2.34 16.73 -11.64
CA GLN A 55 3.33 15.98 -12.42
C GLN A 55 4.64 15.77 -11.66
N ALA A 56 5.10 16.78 -10.91
CA ALA A 56 6.26 16.64 -10.03
C ALA A 56 6.02 15.62 -8.91
N LEU A 57 4.82 15.64 -8.29
CA LEU A 57 4.45 14.67 -7.27
C LEU A 57 4.38 13.24 -7.82
N ALA A 58 3.74 13.03 -8.98
CA ALA A 58 3.64 11.71 -9.61
C ALA A 58 5.04 11.12 -9.87
N LYS A 59 5.95 11.93 -10.43
CA LYS A 59 7.35 11.52 -10.65
C LYS A 59 8.09 11.22 -9.34
N ALA A 60 7.86 12.01 -8.29
CA ALA A 60 8.47 11.78 -7.00
C ALA A 60 8.00 10.46 -6.36
N LEU A 61 6.69 10.18 -6.41
CA LEU A 61 6.10 8.93 -5.91
C LEU A 61 6.60 7.70 -6.68
N GLN A 62 6.86 7.85 -7.98
CA GLN A 62 7.38 6.78 -8.84
C GLN A 62 8.93 6.77 -8.93
N SER A 63 9.62 7.45 -8.02
CA SER A 63 11.09 7.50 -8.04
C SER A 63 11.72 6.22 -7.47
N GLU A 64 12.94 5.91 -7.92
CA GLU A 64 13.73 4.79 -7.38
C GLU A 64 13.94 4.92 -5.87
N LYS A 65 14.11 6.15 -5.37
CA LYS A 65 14.22 6.41 -3.93
C LYS A 65 12.98 5.96 -3.16
N VAL A 66 11.78 6.24 -3.68
CA VAL A 66 10.53 5.82 -3.05
C VAL A 66 10.32 4.31 -3.18
N LYS A 67 10.69 3.72 -4.32
CA LYS A 67 10.68 2.27 -4.52
C LYS A 67 11.50 1.55 -3.46
N GLN A 68 12.75 1.97 -3.26
CA GLN A 68 13.64 1.37 -2.25
C GLN A 68 13.11 1.59 -0.84
N PHE A 69 12.62 2.79 -0.52
CA PHE A 69 11.99 3.04 0.77
C PHE A 69 10.83 2.07 1.06
N ILE A 70 9.96 1.82 0.08
CA ILE A 70 8.82 0.89 0.25
C ILE A 70 9.34 -0.53 0.56
N ILE A 71 10.30 -1.02 -0.21
CA ILE A 71 10.87 -2.37 -0.06
C ILE A 71 11.51 -2.53 1.31
N GLU A 72 12.37 -1.58 1.71
CA GLU A 72 13.11 -1.66 2.98
C GLU A 72 12.21 -1.49 4.20
N LYS A 73 11.27 -0.53 4.15
CA LYS A 73 10.43 -0.18 5.29
C LYS A 73 9.38 -1.24 5.56
N TYR A 74 8.73 -1.75 4.51
CA TYR A 74 7.55 -2.62 4.63
C TYR A 74 7.85 -4.09 4.38
N LYS A 75 9.07 -4.44 3.95
CA LYS A 75 9.57 -5.83 3.89
C LYS A 75 8.60 -6.81 3.20
N GLY A 76 7.99 -6.37 2.09
CA GLY A 76 7.04 -7.18 1.32
C GLY A 76 5.57 -7.04 1.73
N SER A 77 5.24 -6.36 2.82
CA SER A 77 3.84 -6.04 3.19
C SER A 77 3.19 -5.00 2.28
N ILE A 78 4.01 -4.17 1.65
CA ILE A 78 3.61 -3.20 0.62
C ILE A 78 4.57 -3.38 -0.54
N LEU A 79 4.02 -3.48 -1.76
CA LEU A 79 4.77 -3.65 -2.99
C LEU A 79 4.66 -2.39 -3.87
N PRO A 80 5.76 -1.92 -4.48
CA PRO A 80 5.71 -0.88 -5.51
C PRO A 80 4.92 -1.36 -6.74
N ALA A 81 4.08 -0.48 -7.29
CA ALA A 81 3.28 -0.76 -8.48
C ALA A 81 3.89 -0.16 -9.78
N PHE A 82 5.20 0.10 -9.78
CA PHE A 82 5.95 0.75 -10.86
C PHE A 82 7.41 0.27 -10.92
#